data_AF-A0A914P6E3-F1
#
_entry.id   AF-A0A914P6E3-F1
#
_cell.length_a   1.000
_cell.length_b   1.000
_cell.length_c   1.000
_cell.angle_alpha   90.00
_cell.angle_beta   90.00
_cell.angle_gamma   90.00
#
_symmetry.space_group_name_H-M   'P 1'
#
loop_
_entity.id
_entity.type
_entity.pdbx_description
1 polymer ?
#
loop_
_entity_poly.entity_id
_entity_poly.type
_entity_poly.pdbx_seq_one_letter_code
_entity_poly.pdbx_strand_id
1 'polypeptide(L)'
;MVNTDLLKKHAQQYKLGKDTAGEYHRQLFKIHPELAEPYDAEGIDPDSVLKSQKFIMYGMAELQYFFRLPDALGDDRKWRSALSSFKEQYGDVGFPLDKFNVRFYFKFF
;
A
#
# COMPACT_ATOMS: atom_id res chain seq x y z
N MET A 1 14.32 -16.49 -2.39
CA MET A 1 15.09 -15.22 -2.45
C MET A 1 14.35 -14.32 -3.41
N VAL A 2 14.02 -13.11 -2.97
CA VAL A 2 13.20 -12.16 -3.73
C VAL A 2 13.96 -11.65 -4.96
N ASN A 3 13.33 -11.66 -6.13
CA ASN A 3 13.93 -11.07 -7.34
C ASN A 3 13.66 -9.55 -7.37
N THR A 4 14.57 -8.78 -6.79
CA THR A 4 14.48 -7.31 -6.68
C THR A 4 14.46 -6.62 -8.02
N ASP A 5 15.23 -7.09 -9.01
CA ASP A 5 15.28 -6.48 -10.34
C ASP A 5 13.93 -6.58 -11.06
N LEU A 6 13.24 -7.72 -10.90
CA LEU A 6 11.90 -7.90 -11.45
C LEU A 6 10.88 -7.00 -10.75
N LEU A 7 10.95 -6.88 -9.42
CA LEU A 7 10.08 -5.98 -8.67
C LEU A 7 10.27 -4.52 -9.05
N LYS A 8 11.53 -4.08 -9.21
CA LYS A 8 11.85 -2.73 -9.69
C LYS A 8 11.27 -2.48 -11.07
N LYS A 9 11.41 -3.43 -12.00
CA LYS A 9 10.82 -3.32 -13.34
C LYS A 9 9.30 -3.21 -13.29
N HIS A 10 8.63 -4.02 -12.48
CA HIS A 10 7.18 -3.92 -12.31
C HIS A 10 6.75 -2.60 -11.69
N ALA A 11 7.43 -2.13 -10.65
CA ALA A 11 7.16 -0.84 -10.03
C ALA A 11 7.37 0.33 -11.02
N GLN A 12 8.41 0.28 -11.85
CA GLN A 12 8.68 1.29 -12.89
C GLN A 12 7.63 1.31 -14.01
N GLN A 13 7.07 0.15 -14.35
CA GLN A 13 5.99 0.03 -15.34
C GLN A 13 4.62 0.42 -14.79
N TYR A 14 4.48 0.47 -13.46
CA TYR A 14 3.23 0.86 -12.83
C TYR A 14 2.99 2.37 -13.00
N LYS A 15 1.97 2.70 -13.80
CA LYS A 15 1.55 4.09 -13.98
C LYS A 15 0.67 4.52 -12.80
N LEU A 16 1.29 5.20 -11.83
CA LEU A 16 0.56 5.80 -10.72
C LEU A 16 -0.34 6.93 -11.25
N GLY A 17 -1.64 6.82 -10.99
CA GLY A 17 -2.67 7.75 -11.43
C GLY A 17 -3.94 7.56 -10.62
N LYS A 18 -4.96 8.39 -10.90
CA LYS A 18 -6.22 8.37 -10.13
C LYS A 18 -6.90 6.99 -10.16
N ASP A 19 -6.96 6.38 -11.34
CA ASP A 19 -7.60 5.08 -11.52
C ASP A 19 -6.88 3.97 -10.74
N THR A 20 -5.55 3.94 -10.83
CA THR A 20 -4.73 2.92 -10.16
C THR A 20 -4.63 3.12 -8.64
N ALA A 21 -4.76 4.37 -8.16
CA ALA A 21 -4.83 4.68 -6.74
C ALA A 21 -6.17 4.29 -6.10
N GLY A 22 -7.29 4.54 -6.79
CA GLY A 22 -8.61 4.09 -6.33
C GLY A 22 -8.73 2.56 -6.37
N GLU A 23 -8.20 1.93 -7.42
CA GLU A 23 -8.22 0.47 -7.58
C GLU A 23 -7.49 -0.25 -6.45
N TYR A 24 -6.42 0.32 -5.92
CA TYR A 24 -5.69 -0.24 -4.77
C TYR A 24 -6.59 -0.48 -3.56
N HIS A 25 -7.34 0.54 -3.11
CA HIS A 25 -8.24 0.42 -1.97
C HIS A 25 -9.45 -0.47 -2.27
N ARG A 26 -9.98 -0.41 -3.50
CA ARG A 26 -11.03 -1.33 -3.94
C ARG A 26 -10.60 -2.79 -3.80
N GLN A 27 -9.41 -3.14 -4.28
CA GLN A 27 -8.89 -4.50 -4.15
C GLN A 27 -8.61 -4.85 -2.70
N LEU A 28 -8.00 -3.93 -1.94
CA LEU A 28 -7.73 -4.12 -0.53
C LEU A 28 -9.00 -4.49 0.23
N PHE A 29 -10.08 -3.75 0.08
CA PHE A 29 -11.34 -4.01 0.80
C PHE A 29 -12.11 -5.20 0.26
N LYS A 30 -11.93 -5.59 -1.01
CA LYS A 30 -12.51 -6.84 -1.55
C LYS A 30 -11.84 -8.09 -0.99
N ILE A 31 -10.51 -8.04 -0.83
CA ILE A 31 -9.73 -9.20 -0.35
C ILE A 31 -9.70 -9.22 1.19
N HIS A 32 -9.63 -8.04 1.81
CA HIS A 32 -9.55 -7.80 3.25
C HIS A 32 -10.57 -6.76 3.72
N PRO A 33 -11.86 -7.13 3.80
CA PRO A 33 -12.90 -6.22 4.28
C PRO A 33 -12.63 -5.65 5.67
N GLU A 34 -11.94 -6.41 6.53
CA GLU A 34 -11.53 -6.00 7.89
C GLU A 34 -10.51 -4.85 7.93
N LEU A 35 -9.93 -4.49 6.78
CA LEU A 35 -9.04 -3.36 6.62
C LEU A 35 -9.76 -2.10 6.14
N ALA A 36 -11.08 -2.13 5.94
CA ALA A 36 -11.86 -0.94 5.64
C ALA A 36 -12.12 -0.07 6.89
N GLU A 37 -12.20 -0.69 8.07
CA GLU A 37 -12.43 -0.02 9.37
C GLU A 37 -11.46 1.14 9.63
N PRO A 38 -10.13 0.97 9.52
CA PRO A 38 -9.19 2.06 9.81
C PRO A 38 -9.30 3.25 8.86
N TYR A 39 -10.00 3.09 7.74
CA TYR A 39 -10.23 4.15 6.76
C TYR A 39 -11.65 4.74 6.83
N ASP A 40 -12.44 4.41 7.86
CA ASP A 40 -13.86 4.75 7.99
C ASP A 40 -14.70 4.26 6.79
N ALA A 41 -14.35 3.10 6.23
CA ALA A 41 -15.00 2.53 5.04
C ALA A 41 -15.81 1.27 5.32
N GLU A 42 -16.15 1.00 6.58
CA GLU A 42 -16.99 -0.15 6.93
C GLU A 42 -18.36 -0.09 6.22
N GLY A 43 -18.76 -1.22 5.62
CA GLY A 43 -20.04 -1.32 4.93
C GLY A 43 -20.14 -0.55 3.61
N ILE A 44 -19.08 0.15 3.19
CA ILE A 44 -19.01 0.78 1.87
C ILE A 44 -18.82 -0.30 0.80
N ASP A 45 -19.59 -0.22 -0.29
CA ASP A 45 -19.34 -1.03 -1.48
C ASP A 45 -17.94 -0.71 -2.05
N PRO A 46 -17.00 -1.66 -2.12
CA PRO A 46 -15.66 -1.39 -2.65
C PRO A 46 -15.65 -0.83 -4.07
N ASP A 47 -16.66 -1.10 -4.90
CA ASP A 47 -16.74 -0.51 -6.24
C ASP A 47 -17.04 1.01 -6.21
N SER A 48 -17.63 1.52 -5.12
CA SER A 48 -17.89 2.95 -4.92
C SER A 48 -16.64 3.76 -4.54
N VAL A 49 -15.60 3.08 -4.02
CA VAL A 49 -14.31 3.69 -3.61
C VAL A 49 -13.59 4.35 -4.78
N LEU A 50 -13.74 3.83 -6.00
CA LEU A 50 -13.10 4.33 -7.22
C LEU A 50 -13.41 5.80 -7.51
N LYS A 51 -14.55 6.31 -7.02
CA LYS A 51 -14.99 7.69 -7.24
C LYS A 51 -14.66 8.63 -6.08
N SER A 52 -14.15 8.08 -4.97
CA SER A 52 -13.88 8.84 -3.76
C SER A 52 -12.53 9.56 -3.84
N GLN A 53 -12.55 10.88 -3.71
CA GLN A 53 -11.33 11.67 -3.66
C GLN A 53 -10.43 11.30 -2.47
N LYS A 54 -11.01 10.93 -1.31
CA LYS A 54 -10.27 10.45 -0.12
C LYS A 54 -9.37 9.28 -0.50
N PHE A 55 -9.93 8.23 -1.10
CA PHE A 55 -9.22 7.01 -1.43
C PHE A 55 -8.25 7.15 -2.60
N ILE A 56 -8.55 8.03 -3.56
CA ILE A 56 -7.59 8.39 -4.60
C ILE A 56 -6.38 9.09 -3.96
N MET A 57 -6.60 10.04 -3.05
CA MET A 57 -5.48 10.74 -2.39
C MET A 57 -4.65 9.80 -1.52
N TYR A 58 -5.28 8.93 -0.74
CA TYR A 58 -4.58 7.94 0.07
C TYR A 58 -3.79 6.96 -0.80
N GLY A 59 -4.41 6.39 -1.84
CA GLY A 59 -3.73 5.45 -2.73
C GLY A 59 -2.54 6.10 -3.45
N MET A 60 -2.64 7.37 -3.85
CA MET A 60 -1.54 8.11 -4.46
C MET A 60 -0.37 8.32 -3.49
N ALA A 61 -0.64 8.50 -2.19
CA ALA A 61 0.39 8.63 -1.17
C ALA A 61 1.01 7.28 -0.81
N GLU A 62 0.19 6.28 -0.52
CA GLU A 62 0.61 4.97 -0.02
C GLU A 62 1.39 4.14 -1.07
N LEU A 63 0.91 4.09 -2.32
CA LEU A 63 1.55 3.31 -3.39
C LEU A 63 3.00 3.74 -3.66
N GLN A 64 3.32 5.03 -3.47
CA GLN A 64 4.68 5.52 -3.67
C GLN A 64 5.68 4.89 -2.70
N TYR A 65 5.26 4.60 -1.47
CA TYR A 65 6.13 3.96 -0.49
C TYR A 65 6.39 2.50 -0.87
N PHE A 66 5.36 1.78 -1.33
CA PHE A 66 5.52 0.41 -1.81
C PHE A 66 6.47 0.30 -3.00
N PHE A 67 6.39 1.24 -3.96
CA PHE A 67 7.26 1.22 -5.14
C PHE A 67 8.72 1.53 -4.84
N ARG A 68 9.03 2.12 -3.68
CA ARG A 68 10.41 2.38 -3.23
C ARG A 68 11.03 1.24 -2.45
N LEU A 69 10.23 0.32 -1.87
CA LEU A 69 10.75 -0.80 -1.08
C LEU A 69 11.74 -1.70 -1.84
N PRO A 70 11.53 -2.02 -3.14
CA PRO A 70 12.50 -2.81 -3.90
C PRO A 70 13.90 -2.20 -3.98
N ASP A 71 14.03 -0.86 -3.92
CA ASP A 71 15.32 -0.17 -3.94
C ASP A 71 16.07 -0.22 -2.60
N ALA A 72 15.34 -0.49 -1.52
CA ALA A 72 15.91 -0.63 -0.19
C ALA A 72 16.25 -2.08 0.18
N LEU A 73 15.80 -3.07 -0.60
CA LEU A 73 16.04 -4.47 -0.28
C LEU A 73 17.53 -4.82 -0.39
N GLY A 74 18.08 -5.43 0.66
CA GLY A 74 19.51 -5.76 0.75
C GLY A 74 20.41 -4.63 1.24
N ASP A 75 19.87 -3.44 1.50
CA ASP A 75 20.58 -2.31 2.12
C ASP A 75 19.88 -1.96 3.45
N ASP A 76 20.44 -2.45 4.56
CA ASP A 76 19.88 -2.31 5.91
C ASP A 76 19.59 -0.85 6.30
N ARG A 77 20.44 0.08 5.87
CA ARG A 77 20.27 1.50 6.19
C ARG A 77 19.08 2.08 5.43
N LYS A 78 18.99 1.83 4.13
CA LYS A 78 17.85 2.26 3.32
C LYS A 78 16.56 1.57 3.75
N TRP A 79 16.63 0.30 4.13
CA TRP A 79 15.48 -0.47 4.60
C TRP A 79 14.87 0.16 5.84
N ARG A 80 15.69 0.45 6.86
CA ARG A 80 15.23 1.14 8.07
C ARG A 80 14.64 2.52 7.77
N SER A 81 15.29 3.28 6.89
CA SER A 81 14.78 4.59 6.48
C SER A 81 13.42 4.49 5.79
N ALA A 82 13.26 3.53 4.87
CA ALA A 82 12.01 3.32 4.15
C ALA A 82 10.87 2.89 5.08
N LEU A 83 11.16 1.99 6.04
CA LEU A 83 10.19 1.56 7.04
C LEU A 83 9.79 2.69 8.01
N SER A 84 10.70 3.59 8.36
CA SER A 84 10.34 4.78 9.15
C SER A 84 9.34 5.67 8.41
N SER A 85 9.61 5.99 7.14
CA SER A 85 8.68 6.79 6.34
C SER A 85 7.33 6.09 6.12
N PHE A 86 7.35 4.77 5.94
CA PHE A 86 6.14 3.96 5.87
C PHE A 86 5.31 4.07 7.16
N LYS A 87 5.97 3.92 8.30
CA LYS A 87 5.33 4.02 9.62
C LYS A 87 4.72 5.41 9.86
N GLU A 88 5.41 6.47 9.47
CA GLU A 88 4.90 7.85 9.58
C GLU A 88 3.65 8.03 8.72
N GLN A 89 3.70 7.64 7.44
CA GLN A 89 2.56 7.76 6.53
C GLN A 89 1.31 7.06 7.05
N TYR A 90 1.43 5.81 7.48
CA TYR A 90 0.27 5.07 7.98
C TYR A 90 -0.17 5.53 9.37
N GLY A 91 0.75 6.11 10.16
CA GLY A 91 0.41 6.83 11.38
C GLY A 91 -0.49 8.04 11.11
N ASP A 92 -0.18 8.84 10.08
CA ASP A 92 -0.98 10.01 9.68
C ASP A 92 -2.38 9.63 9.18
N VAL A 93 -2.49 8.49 8.51
CA VAL A 93 -3.77 7.94 8.02
C VAL A 93 -4.57 7.26 9.16
N GLY A 94 -3.95 7.00 10.32
CA GLY A 94 -4.59 6.31 11.43
C GLY A 94 -4.66 4.79 11.25
N PHE A 95 -3.92 4.23 10.29
CA PHE A 95 -3.92 2.79 10.04
C PHE A 95 -3.06 2.05 11.08
N PRO A 96 -3.63 1.08 11.80
CA PRO A 96 -2.94 0.44 12.90
C PRO A 96 -1.90 -0.58 12.38
N LEU A 97 -0.64 -0.43 12.82
CA LEU A 97 0.50 -1.16 12.23
C LEU A 97 0.43 -2.67 12.41
N ASP A 98 -0.26 -3.14 13.44
CA ASP A 98 -0.50 -4.57 13.70
C ASP A 98 -1.34 -5.23 12.60
N LYS A 99 -2.15 -4.46 11.85
CA LYS A 99 -2.88 -4.97 10.69
C LYS A 99 -1.95 -5.32 9.51
N PHE A 100 -0.73 -4.78 9.44
CA PHE A 100 0.27 -5.21 8.45
C PHE A 100 0.82 -6.62 8.73
N ASN A 101 0.71 -7.11 9.98
CA ASN A 101 1.21 -8.42 10.39
C ASN A 101 0.19 -9.56 10.19
N VAL A 102 -1.01 -9.27 9.68
CA VAL A 102 -2.00 -10.30 9.34
C VAL A 102 -1.58 -11.00 8.05
N ARG A 103 -0.60 -11.92 8.12
CA ARG A 103 -0.23 -12.86 7.03
C ARG A 103 0.20 -12.23 5.68
N PHE A 104 0.30 -10.91 5.57
CA PHE A 104 0.20 -10.21 4.28
C PHE A 104 1.51 -10.03 3.50
N TYR A 105 2.67 -9.98 4.17
CA TYR A 105 3.90 -9.53 3.50
C TYR A 105 4.96 -10.60 3.19
N PHE A 106 4.72 -11.89 3.49
CA PHE A 106 5.74 -12.93 3.31
C PHE A 106 5.34 -14.11 2.40
N LYS A 107 4.19 -14.06 1.74
CA LYS A 107 3.80 -15.12 0.77
C LYS A 107 4.02 -14.78 -0.70
N PHE A 108 4.42 -13.54 -1.01
CA PHE A 108 4.62 -13.08 -2.38
C PHE A 108 6.06 -12.59 -2.66
N PHE A 109 7.01 -13.01 -1.83
CA PHE A 109 8.44 -12.71 -1.94
C PHE A 109 9.28 -13.97 -1.74
#